data_AF-A0A956QGK4-F1
#
_entry.id   AF-A0A956QGK4-F1
#
_cell.length_a   1.000
_cell.length_b   1.000
_cell.length_c   1.000
_cell.angle_alpha   90.00
_cell.angle_beta   90.00
_cell.angle_gamma   90.00
#
_symmetry.space_group_name_H-M   'P 1'
#
loop_
_entity.id
_entity.type
_entity.pdbx_description
1 polymer ?
#
loop_
_entity_poly.entity_id
_entity_poly.type
_entity_poly.pdbx_seq_one_letter_code
_entity_poly.pdbx_strand_id
1 'polypeptide(L)' 'MLKNITLKLDEQILARVRHRAVDENKSVSGWVADLIVRALGEVDDFEAARAGALRALEEGMPLGGEPLSREDLHERR' A
#
# COMPACT_ATOMS: atom_id res chain seq x y z
N MET A 1 -24.55 -4.32 -1.18
CA MET A 1 -25.51 -3.73 -0.20
C MET A 1 -24.71 -2.92 0.81
N LEU A 2 -25.08 -1.67 1.08
CA LEU A 2 -24.37 -0.82 2.04
C LEU A 2 -24.78 -1.15 3.48
N LYS A 3 -23.84 -1.10 4.43
CA LYS A 3 -24.10 -1.30 5.86
C LYS A 3 -23.64 -0.07 6.66
N ASN A 4 -24.39 0.28 7.68
CA ASN A 4 -24.10 1.42 8.54
C ASN A 4 -23.15 1.02 9.68
N ILE A 5 -22.22 1.91 10.00
CA ILE A 5 -21.28 1.76 11.12
C ILE A 5 -21.39 3.03 11.97
N THR A 6 -21.40 2.88 13.30
CA THR A 6 -21.34 4.00 14.24
C THR A 6 -19.93 4.11 14.81
N LEU A 7 -19.32 5.28 14.72
CA LEU A 7 -17.98 5.55 15.23
C LEU A 7 -18.06 6.58 16.35
N LYS A 8 -17.26 6.38 17.41
CA LYS A 8 -17.00 7.41 18.42
C LYS A 8 -15.70 8.11 18.07
N LEU A 9 -15.75 9.42 17.90
CA LEU A 9 -14.61 10.26 17.58
C LEU A 9 -14.54 11.39 18.59
N ASP A 10 -13.32 11.83 18.89
CA ASP A 10 -13.11 13.06 19.62
C ASP A 10 -13.64 14.27 18.83
N GLU A 11 -14.16 15.29 19.52
CA GLU A 11 -14.78 16.46 18.87
C GLU A 11 -13.78 17.24 18.00
N GLN A 12 -12.51 17.34 18.42
CA GLN A 12 -11.47 18.02 17.65
C GLN A 12 -11.19 17.25 16.34
N ILE A 13 -11.19 15.92 16.41
CA ILE A 13 -11.04 15.07 15.23
C ILE A 13 -12.24 15.23 14.30
N LEU A 14 -13.46 15.20 14.83
CA LEU A 14 -14.67 15.37 14.03
C LEU A 14 -14.71 16.73 13.32
N ALA A 15 -14.25 17.81 13.98
CA ALA A 15 -14.12 19.13 13.36
C ALA A 15 -13.17 19.10 12.16
N ARG A 16 -11.99 18.49 12.32
CA ARG A 16 -11.01 18.37 11.23
C ARG A 16 -11.54 17.51 10.07
N VAL A 17 -12.24 16.42 10.37
CA VAL A 17 -12.88 15.57 9.37
C VAL A 17 -13.92 16.35 8.57
N ARG A 18 -14.77 17.16 9.24
CA ARG A 18 -15.76 18.02 8.56
C ARG A 18 -15.11 19.00 7.59
N HIS A 19 -14.07 19.71 8.05
CA HIS A 19 -13.33 20.63 7.18
C HIS A 19 -12.76 19.91 5.96
N ARG A 20 -12.11 18.77 6.17
CA ARG A 20 -11.48 18.03 5.09
C ARG A 20 -12.49 17.47 4.09
N ALA A 21 -13.64 17.00 4.57
CA ALA A 21 -14.72 16.53 3.71
C ALA A 21 -15.27 17.67 2.83
N VAL A 22 -15.42 18.88 3.39
CA VAL A 22 -15.84 20.07 2.62
C VAL A 22 -14.78 20.45 1.57
N ASP A 23 -13.50 20.47 1.93
CA ASP A 23 -12.40 20.79 0.99
C ASP A 23 -12.40 19.84 -0.22
N GLU A 24 -12.79 18.58 -0.01
CA GLU A 24 -12.90 17.56 -1.05
C GLU A 24 -14.30 17.46 -1.70
N ASN A 25 -15.23 18.36 -1.36
CA ASN A 25 -16.61 18.38 -1.82
C ASN A 25 -17.37 17.05 -1.57
N LYS A 26 -17.18 16.48 -0.38
CA LYS A 26 -17.77 15.20 0.07
C LYS A 26 -18.55 15.36 1.37
N SER A 27 -19.46 14.42 1.63
CA SER A 27 -20.02 14.25 2.97
C SER A 27 -18.97 13.63 3.91
N VAL A 28 -19.14 13.80 5.23
CA VAL A 28 -18.27 13.16 6.24
C VAL A 28 -18.25 11.64 6.06
N SER A 29 -19.42 11.01 5.93
CA SER A 29 -19.50 9.56 5.74
C SER A 29 -18.85 9.09 4.44
N GLY A 30 -18.99 9.86 3.35
CA GLY A 30 -18.32 9.57 2.09
C GLY A 30 -16.80 9.68 2.20
N TRP A 31 -16.31 10.74 2.84
CA TRP A 31 -14.88 10.94 3.06
C TRP A 31 -14.28 9.84 3.94
N VAL A 32 -14.97 9.42 5.01
CA VAL A 32 -14.54 8.30 5.87
C VAL A 32 -14.57 6.98 5.11
N ALA A 33 -15.58 6.73 4.28
CA ALA A 33 -15.65 5.52 3.47
C ALA A 33 -14.45 5.44 2.49
N ASP A 34 -14.13 6.55 1.81
CA ASP A 34 -12.97 6.62 0.92
C ASP A 34 -11.65 6.36 1.65
N LEU A 35 -11.52 6.89 2.88
CA LEU A 35 -10.36 6.65 3.72
C LEU A 35 -10.20 5.17 4.06
N ILE A 36 -11.30 4.48 4.39
CA ILE A 36 -11.29 3.02 4.66
C ILE A 36 -10.89 2.26 3.40
N VAL A 37 -11.48 2.59 2.26
CA VAL A 37 -11.14 1.94 0.98
C VAL A 37 -9.66 2.11 0.66
N ARG A 38 -9.11 3.32 0.84
CA ARG A 38 -7.69 3.58 0.62
C ARG A 38 -6.81 2.79 1.58
N ALA A 39 -7.13 2.78 2.86
CA ALA A 39 -6.36 2.05 3.86
C ALA A 39 -6.34 0.54 3.60
N LEU A 40 -7.45 -0.03 3.10
CA LEU A 40 -7.51 -1.43 2.71
C LEU A 40 -6.73 -1.70 1.41
N GLY A 41 -6.87 -0.81 0.41
CA GLY A 41 -6.12 -0.93 -0.85
C GLY A 41 -4.61 -0.85 -0.65
N GLU A 42 -4.11 0.02 0.22
CA GLU A 42 -2.68 0.11 0.54
C GLU A 42 -2.12 -1.19 1.14
N VAL A 43 -2.92 -1.89 1.95
CA VAL A 43 -2.56 -3.20 2.51
C VAL A 43 -2.54 -4.27 1.42
N ASP A 44 -3.57 -4.29 0.58
CA ASP A 44 -3.68 -5.26 -0.51
C ASP A 44 -2.54 -5.10 -1.54
N ASP A 45 -2.23 -3.85 -1.91
CA ASP A 45 -1.13 -3.52 -2.83
C ASP A 45 0.22 -3.94 -2.23
N PHE A 46 0.44 -3.69 -0.93
CA PHE A 46 1.64 -4.11 -0.24
C PHE A 46 1.81 -5.63 -0.24
N GLU A 47 0.76 -6.39 0.12
CA GLU A 47 0.83 -7.85 0.16
C GLU A 47 1.02 -8.44 -1.25
N ALA A 48 0.39 -7.86 -2.28
CA ALA A 48 0.58 -8.27 -3.66
C ALA A 48 2.03 -8.02 -4.13
N ALA A 49 2.59 -6.84 -3.84
CA ALA A 49 3.98 -6.52 -4.14
C ALA A 49 4.95 -7.46 -3.41
N ARG A 50 4.69 -7.73 -2.13
CA ARG A 50 5.49 -8.67 -1.31
C ARG A 50 5.46 -10.08 -1.88
N ALA A 51 4.28 -10.60 -2.22
CA ALA A 51 4.14 -11.92 -2.82
C ALA A 51 4.88 -12.01 -4.17
N GLY A 52 4.77 -10.96 -5.00
CA GLY A 52 5.52 -10.86 -6.25
C GLY A 52 7.04 -10.88 -6.06
N ALA A 53 7.54 -10.12 -5.08
CA ALA A 53 8.97 -10.06 -4.76
C ALA A 53 9.51 -11.41 -4.24
N LEU A 54 8.77 -12.08 -3.36
CA LEU A 54 9.16 -13.41 -2.85
C LEU A 54 9.23 -14.43 -3.98
N ARG A 55 8.22 -14.47 -4.86
CA ARG A 55 8.24 -15.35 -6.03
C ARG A 55 9.43 -15.04 -6.95
N ALA A 56 9.76 -13.78 -7.16
CA ALA A 56 10.92 -13.39 -7.98
C ALA A 56 12.26 -13.84 -7.36
N LEU A 57 12.36 -13.88 -6.02
CA LEU A 57 13.53 -14.44 -5.33
C LEU A 57 13.62 -15.96 -5.47
N GLU A 58 12.48 -16.66 -5.39
CA GLU A 58 12.41 -18.13 -5.53
C GLU A 58 12.69 -18.59 -6.96
N GLU A 59 12.07 -17.95 -7.95
CA GLU A 59 12.24 -18.28 -9.37
C GLU A 59 13.61 -17.82 -9.90
N GLY A 60 14.16 -16.76 -9.29
CA GLY A 60 15.33 -16.07 -9.80
C GLY A 60 15.03 -15.29 -11.09
N MET A 61 15.89 -14.34 -11.44
CA MET A 61 15.75 -13.58 -12.68
C MET A 61 16.68 -14.18 -13.75
N PRO A 62 16.16 -14.54 -14.95
CA PRO A 62 16.98 -15.10 -16.02
C PRO A 62 17.78 -13.98 -16.69
N LEU A 63 18.79 -13.47 -15.98
CA LEU A 63 19.67 -12.40 -16.45
C LEU A 63 20.68 -12.88 -17.51
N GLY A 64 20.72 -14.19 -17.76
CA GLY A 64 21.72 -14.82 -18.62
C GLY A 64 23.13 -14.75 -18.02
N GLY A 65 24.11 -15.18 -18.82
CA GLY A 65 25.51 -15.27 -18.39
C GLY A 65 25.83 -16.55 -17.63
N GLU A 66 27.12 -16.80 -17.42
CA GLU A 66 27.61 -17.93 -16.64
C GLU A 66 27.86 -17.51 -15.18
N PRO A 67 27.68 -18.42 -14.21
CA PRO A 67 28.03 -18.16 -12.82
C PRO A 67 29.50 -17.72 -12.71
N LEU A 68 29.74 -16.59 -12.06
CA LEU A 68 31.09 -16.09 -11.85
C LEU A 68 31.67 -16.69 -10.58
N SER A 69 32.94 -17.09 -10.65
CA SER A 69 33.70 -17.38 -9.45
C SER A 69 33.96 -16.08 -8.68
N ARG A 70 34.33 -16.22 -7.41
CA ARG A 70 34.69 -15.08 -6.57
C ARG A 70 35.92 -14.36 -7.13
N GLU A 71 36.85 -15.13 -7.69
CA GLU A 71 38.06 -14.65 -8.34
C GLU A 71 37.72 -13.85 -9.62
N ASP A 72 36.78 -14.33 -10.44
CA ASP A 72 36.31 -13.60 -11.64
C ASP A 72 35.67 -12.25 -11.30
N LEU A 73 35.01 -12.14 -10.14
CA LEU A 73 34.43 -10.88 -9.66
C LEU A 73 35.49 -9.90 -9.16
N HIS A 74 36.54 -10.40 -8.51
CA HIS A 74 37.61 -9.58 -7.94
C HIS A 74 38.49 -8.93 -9.03
N GLU A 75 38.69 -9.60 -10.16
CA GLU A 75 39.55 -9.13 -11.25
C GLU A 75 38.87 -8.17 -12.25
N ARG A 76 37.55 -7.95 -12.16
CA ARG A 76 36.76 -7.06 -13.05
C ARG A 76 36.95 -5.55 -12.80
N ARG A 77 38.12 -5.13 -12.31
CA ARG A 77 38.39 -3.72 -11.99
C ARG A 77 38.86 -2.91 -13.18
#